data_AF-A0A379WA02-F1
#
_entry.id   AF-A0A379WA02-F1
#
_cell.length_a   1.000
_cell.length_b   1.000
_cell.length_c   1.000
_cell.angle_alpha   90.00
_cell.angle_beta   90.00
_cell.angle_gamma   90.00
#
_symmetry.space_group_name_H-M   'P 1'
#
loop_
_entity.id
_entity.type
_entity.pdbx_description
1 polymer ?
#
loop_
_entity_poly.entity_id
_entity_poly.type
_entity_poly.pdbx_seq_one_letter_code
_entity_poly.pdbx_strand_id
1 'polypeptide(L)'
;MERLNLVSSIIQKARQFCEQVYLPDVLLIASYYKDWAKIGGGLSSMNLLAYGEFPDNPNDYSASNLLLPRGAIINGRFDEIHPVDLTAPDEIQEFVTHSWYTYGNGNNDKGLHPGMV
;
A
#
# COMPACT_ATOMS: atom_id res chain seq x y z
N MET A 1 31.20 -1.22 -16.11
CA MET A 1 30.52 -0.17 -16.90
C MET A 1 29.41 -0.71 -17.79
N GLU A 2 29.62 -1.78 -18.55
CA GLU A 2 28.61 -2.32 -19.48
C GLU A 2 27.26 -2.67 -18.82
N ARG A 3 27.25 -3.33 -17.67
CA ARG A 3 26.02 -3.61 -16.90
C ARG A 3 25.31 -2.34 -16.38
N LEU A 4 26.02 -1.34 -15.87
CA LEU A 4 25.42 -0.09 -15.39
C LEU A 4 24.81 0.73 -16.55
N ASN A 5 25.45 0.73 -17.72
CA ASN A 5 24.89 1.36 -18.91
C ASN A 5 23.61 0.66 -19.37
N LEU A 6 23.57 -0.67 -19.29
CA LEU A 6 22.35 -1.43 -19.56
C LEU A 6 21.23 -1.02 -18.60
N VAL A 7 21.50 -1.02 -17.29
CA VAL A 7 20.51 -0.59 -16.27
C VAL A 7 19.98 0.81 -16.56
N SER A 8 20.88 1.78 -16.81
CA SER A 8 20.49 3.15 -17.16
C SER A 8 19.60 3.22 -18.41
N SER A 9 19.94 2.46 -19.45
CA SER A 9 19.13 2.41 -20.68
C SER A 9 17.74 1.85 -20.44
N ILE A 10 17.63 0.81 -19.62
CA ILE A 10 16.33 0.20 -19.30
C ILE A 10 15.47 1.14 -18.43
N ILE A 11 16.05 1.82 -17.44
CA ILE A 11 15.34 2.81 -16.62
C ILE A 11 14.73 3.89 -17.52
N GLN A 12 15.50 4.44 -18.45
CA GLN A 12 15.01 5.47 -19.37
C GLN A 12 13.86 4.96 -20.25
N LYS A 13 14.00 3.76 -20.82
CA LYS A 13 12.96 3.16 -21.68
C LYS A 13 11.67 2.88 -20.91
N ALA A 14 11.77 2.34 -19.70
CA ALA A 14 10.61 2.06 -18.86
C ALA A 14 9.87 3.35 -18.50
N ARG A 15 10.59 4.39 -18.08
CA ARG A 15 9.99 5.70 -17.80
C ARG A 15 9.32 6.31 -19.02
N GLN A 16 10.01 6.32 -20.16
CA GLN A 16 9.44 6.85 -21.39
C GLN A 16 8.15 6.11 -21.78
N PHE A 17 8.12 4.79 -21.64
CA PHE A 17 6.92 4.00 -21.92
C PHE A 17 5.77 4.36 -20.97
N CYS A 18 6.03 4.45 -19.66
CA CYS A 18 5.00 4.82 -18.69
C CYS A 18 4.46 6.25 -18.94
N GLU A 19 5.35 7.20 -19.21
CA GLU A 19 5.03 8.62 -19.39
C GLU A 19 4.34 8.91 -20.74
N GLN A 20 4.71 8.20 -21.81
CA GLN A 20 4.22 8.48 -23.17
C GLN A 20 3.15 7.51 -23.67
N VAL A 21 2.97 6.35 -23.02
CA VAL A 21 1.98 5.34 -23.44
C VAL A 21 1.01 5.05 -22.30
N TYR A 22 1.49 4.50 -21.17
CA TYR A 22 0.59 4.01 -20.13
C TYR A 22 -0.29 5.11 -19.52
N LEU A 23 0.31 6.22 -19.06
CA LEU A 23 -0.44 7.31 -18.45
C LEU A 23 -1.42 7.98 -19.45
N PRO A 24 -1.01 8.34 -20.69
CA PRO A 24 -1.94 8.86 -21.69
C PRO A 24 -3.11 7.93 -21.99
N ASP A 25 -2.87 6.62 -22.11
CA ASP A 25 -3.91 5.64 -22.41
C ASP A 25 -4.90 5.49 -21.25
N VAL A 26 -4.43 5.48 -20.00
CA VAL A 26 -5.29 5.50 -18.82
C VAL A 26 -6.17 6.76 -18.81
N LEU A 27 -5.62 7.93 -19.09
CA LEU A 27 -6.38 9.18 -19.15
C LEU A 27 -7.42 9.17 -20.28
N LEU A 28 -7.06 8.64 -21.45
CA LEU A 28 -7.98 8.49 -22.58
C LEU A 28 -9.14 7.56 -22.22
N ILE A 29 -8.85 6.36 -21.71
CA ILE A 29 -9.88 5.41 -21.29
C ILE A 29 -10.76 6.01 -20.19
N ALA A 30 -10.16 6.63 -19.17
CA ALA A 30 -10.90 7.29 -18.09
C ALA A 30 -11.84 8.40 -18.61
N SER A 31 -11.48 9.07 -19.71
CA SER A 31 -12.34 10.10 -20.32
C SER A 31 -13.65 9.55 -20.89
N TYR A 32 -13.68 8.28 -21.32
CA TYR A 32 -14.87 7.59 -21.80
C TYR A 32 -15.69 6.96 -20.67
N TYR A 33 -15.05 6.57 -19.57
CA TYR A 33 -15.67 5.90 -18.42
C TYR A 33 -15.74 6.80 -17.18
N LYS A 34 -16.09 8.08 -17.35
CA LYS A 34 -16.12 9.05 -16.24
C LYS A 34 -17.12 8.68 -15.14
N ASP A 35 -18.19 7.98 -15.49
CA ASP A 35 -19.19 7.48 -14.55
C ASP A 35 -18.61 6.44 -13.58
N TRP A 36 -17.61 5.67 -14.01
CA TRP A 36 -16.90 4.71 -13.15
C TRP A 36 -16.18 5.37 -11.97
N ALA A 37 -15.89 6.68 -12.04
CA ALA A 37 -15.34 7.42 -10.90
C ALA A 37 -16.30 7.45 -9.68
N LYS A 38 -17.57 7.08 -9.84
CA LYS A 38 -18.57 6.99 -8.77
C LYS A 38 -18.84 5.56 -8.31
N ILE A 39 -18.22 4.56 -8.93
CA ILE A 39 -18.50 3.15 -8.74
C ILE A 39 -17.29 2.48 -8.08
N GLY A 40 -17.54 1.59 -7.11
CA GLY A 40 -16.47 0.76 -6.53
C GLY A 40 -15.57 1.43 -5.50
N GLY A 41 -15.96 2.58 -4.95
CA GLY A 41 -15.16 3.28 -3.93
C GLY A 41 -14.89 2.42 -2.67
N GLY A 42 -15.89 1.67 -2.21
CA GLY A 42 -15.74 0.79 -1.04
C GLY A 42 -15.19 1.54 0.18
N LEU A 43 -14.04 1.11 0.68
CA LEU A 43 -13.37 1.73 1.83
C LEU A 43 -12.45 2.91 1.45
N SER A 44 -12.23 3.20 0.16
CA SER A 44 -11.21 4.17 -0.28
C SER A 44 -11.45 5.61 0.19
N SER A 45 -12.71 5.99 0.49
CA SER A 45 -13.04 7.30 1.09
C SER A 45 -13.05 7.29 2.62
N MET A 46 -12.78 6.14 3.26
CA MET A 46 -12.96 5.94 4.69
C MET A 46 -11.65 5.48 5.35
N ASN A 47 -11.12 4.33 4.96
CA ASN A 47 -10.00 3.68 5.63
C ASN A 47 -8.89 3.33 4.61
N LEU A 48 -7.68 3.83 4.85
CA LEU A 48 -6.50 3.61 4.01
C LEU A 48 -5.30 3.25 4.89
N LEU A 49 -4.40 2.41 4.39
CA LEU A 49 -3.21 1.97 5.12
C LEU A 49 -2.02 1.85 4.16
N ALA A 50 -0.89 2.43 4.54
CA ALA A 50 0.40 2.25 3.87
C ALA A 50 1.53 2.19 4.91
N TYR A 51 2.50 1.29 4.71
CA TYR A 51 3.65 1.15 5.61
C TYR A 51 4.83 2.05 5.25
N GLY A 52 4.77 2.71 4.09
CA GLY A 52 5.89 3.43 3.49
C GLY A 52 6.94 2.50 2.89
N GLU A 53 7.78 3.05 2.02
CA GLU A 53 8.81 2.30 1.30
C GLU A 53 9.91 3.24 0.75
N PHE A 54 10.99 2.66 0.26
CA PHE A 54 12.17 3.28 -0.35
C PHE A 54 12.90 4.18 0.66
N PRO A 55 13.62 3.59 1.63
CA PRO A 55 14.45 4.36 2.55
C PRO A 55 15.58 5.06 1.80
N ASP A 56 15.73 6.37 2.01
CA ASP A 56 16.78 7.18 1.38
C ASP A 56 18.16 6.85 2.01
N ASN A 57 18.23 6.85 3.34
CA ASN A 57 19.39 6.35 4.08
C ASN A 57 19.30 4.85 4.38
N PRO A 58 20.35 4.05 4.15
CA PRO A 58 20.33 2.61 4.43
C PRO A 58 20.07 2.29 5.90
N ASN A 59 19.23 1.27 6.15
CA ASN A 59 18.88 0.74 7.48
C ASN A 59 18.07 1.70 8.39
N ASP A 60 17.61 2.83 7.88
CA ASP A 60 16.66 3.69 8.59
C ASP A 60 15.27 3.54 7.95
N TYR A 61 14.37 2.86 8.67
CA TYR A 61 12.98 2.63 8.26
C TYR A 61 12.00 3.57 8.98
N SER A 62 12.50 4.68 9.54
CA SER A 62 11.65 5.74 10.09
C SER A 62 10.80 6.36 8.98
N ALA A 63 9.57 6.76 9.32
CA ALA A 63 8.64 7.37 8.36
C ALA A 63 9.23 8.62 7.66
N SER A 64 10.12 9.36 8.33
CA SER A 64 10.81 10.52 7.76
C SER A 64 11.86 10.19 6.70
N ASN A 65 12.38 8.97 6.69
CA ASN A 65 13.42 8.53 5.75
C ASN A 65 12.84 7.75 4.55
N LEU A 66 11.56 7.41 4.58
CA LEU A 66 10.88 6.68 3.49
C LEU A 66 10.37 7.66 2.43
N LEU A 67 10.75 7.46 1.17
CA LEU A 67 10.30 8.30 0.06
C LEU A 67 8.81 8.09 -0.27
N LEU A 68 8.27 6.90 0.00
CA LEU A 68 6.83 6.65 -0.02
C LEU A 68 6.21 6.77 1.39
N PRO A 69 5.04 7.40 1.54
CA PRO A 69 4.46 7.69 2.87
C PRO A 69 4.02 6.46 3.66
N ARG A 70 4.19 6.54 4.98
CA ARG A 70 3.62 5.62 5.99
C ARG A 70 2.48 6.29 6.74
N GLY A 71 1.39 5.57 6.97
CA GLY A 71 0.28 6.02 7.82
C GLY A 71 -1.00 5.23 7.63
N ALA A 72 -1.95 5.46 8.54
CA ALA A 72 -3.32 4.96 8.45
C ALA A 72 -4.31 6.12 8.52
N ILE A 73 -5.33 6.08 7.67
CA ILE A 73 -6.48 6.99 7.70
C ILE A 73 -7.68 6.16 8.14
N ILE A 74 -8.47 6.71 9.07
CA ILE A 74 -9.61 6.03 9.67
C ILE A 74 -10.83 6.95 9.60
N ASN A 75 -12.00 6.40 9.27
CA ASN A 75 -13.29 7.09 9.25
C ASN A 75 -13.34 8.33 8.34
N GLY A 76 -12.55 8.35 7.27
CA GLY A 76 -12.52 9.43 6.29
C GLY A 76 -11.89 10.73 6.80
N ARG A 77 -11.13 10.67 7.90
CA ARG A 77 -10.44 11.82 8.50
C ARG A 77 -9.06 12.02 7.87
N PHE A 78 -9.03 12.61 6.69
CA PHE A 78 -7.78 12.87 5.96
C PHE A 78 -6.89 13.94 6.60
N ASP A 79 -7.44 14.70 7.55
CA ASP A 79 -6.75 15.65 8.41
C ASP A 79 -6.03 14.98 9.59
N GLU A 80 -6.31 13.70 9.86
CA GLU A 80 -5.73 12.91 10.94
C GLU A 80 -5.04 11.65 10.37
N ILE A 81 -3.73 11.74 10.13
CA ILE A 81 -2.93 10.60 9.68
C ILE A 81 -2.33 9.91 10.91
N HIS A 82 -2.82 8.72 11.23
CA HIS A 82 -2.31 7.93 12.35
C HIS A 82 -0.96 7.29 11.97
N PRO A 83 0.04 7.32 12.88
CA PRO A 83 1.22 6.49 12.70
C PRO A 83 0.83 5.00 12.75
N VAL A 84 1.66 4.15 12.16
CA VAL A 84 1.47 2.69 12.17
C VAL A 84 2.64 2.07 12.91
N ASP A 85 2.40 1.18 13.87
CA ASP A 85 3.40 0.41 14.61
C ASP A 85 3.21 -1.09 14.37
N LEU A 86 4.17 -1.71 13.68
CA LEU A 86 4.14 -3.14 13.36
C LEU A 86 4.55 -4.04 14.54
N THR A 87 4.93 -3.45 15.67
CA THR A 87 5.30 -4.17 16.90
C THR A 87 4.18 -4.14 17.93
N ALA A 88 3.19 -3.27 17.77
CA ALA A 88 2.03 -3.16 18.62
C ALA A 88 1.05 -4.33 18.36
N PRO A 89 0.80 -5.21 19.35
CA PRO A 89 -0.01 -6.42 19.14
C PRO A 89 -1.50 -6.15 18.94
N ASP A 90 -1.97 -4.96 19.27
CA ASP A 90 -3.34 -4.49 19.16
C ASP A 90 -3.61 -3.63 17.91
N GLU A 91 -2.61 -3.39 17.06
CA GLU A 91 -2.77 -2.65 15.79
C GLU A 91 -3.06 -3.57 14.60
N ILE A 92 -2.06 -4.31 14.10
CA ILE A 92 -2.17 -5.11 12.87
C ILE A 92 -2.52 -6.56 13.22
N GLN A 93 -3.79 -6.93 13.05
CA GLN A 93 -4.30 -8.26 13.37
C GLN A 93 -4.96 -8.94 12.16
N GLU A 94 -4.85 -10.26 12.12
CA GLU A 94 -5.56 -11.12 11.17
C GLU A 94 -6.58 -12.01 11.89
N PHE A 95 -7.70 -12.29 11.21
CA PHE A 95 -8.81 -13.08 11.72
C PHE A 95 -9.07 -14.24 10.76
N VAL A 96 -9.42 -15.41 11.31
CA VAL A 96 -9.71 -16.63 10.52
C VAL A 96 -11.17 -17.04 10.56
N THR A 97 -12.06 -16.22 11.15
CA THR A 97 -13.49 -16.53 11.34
C THR A 97 -14.21 -16.95 10.06
N HIS A 98 -13.83 -16.34 8.93
CA HIS A 98 -14.37 -16.64 7.60
C HIS A 98 -13.27 -17.10 6.64
N SER A 99 -12.31 -17.88 7.13
CA SER A 99 -11.16 -18.38 6.37
C SER A 99 -10.93 -19.88 6.65
N TRP A 100 -10.26 -20.58 5.74
CA TRP A 100 -9.97 -22.02 5.90
C TRP A 100 -8.72 -22.29 6.76
N TYR A 101 -8.69 -21.69 7.95
CA TYR A 101 -7.65 -21.87 8.96
C TYR A 101 -8.27 -22.03 10.35
N THR A 102 -7.49 -22.50 11.32
CA THR A 102 -7.93 -22.60 12.72
C THR A 102 -6.85 -22.07 13.65
N TYR A 103 -7.25 -21.26 14.63
CA TYR A 103 -6.39 -20.83 15.74
C TYR A 103 -6.56 -21.73 16.98
N GLY A 104 -7.05 -22.96 16.77
CA GLY A 104 -7.38 -23.90 17.84
C GLY A 104 -8.79 -23.69 18.39
N ASN A 105 -9.21 -24.62 19.23
CA ASN A 105 -10.61 -24.73 19.68
C ASN A 105 -11.09 -23.44 20.38
N GLY A 106 -12.09 -22.78 19.78
CA GLY A 106 -12.75 -21.60 20.34
C GLY A 106 -12.02 -20.27 20.14
N ASN A 107 -10.96 -20.21 19.32
CA ASN A 107 -10.20 -18.98 19.06
C ASN A 107 -10.43 -18.38 17.67
N ASN A 108 -11.26 -18.99 16.83
CA ASN A 108 -11.46 -18.51 15.44
C ASN A 108 -12.11 -17.13 15.35
N ASP A 109 -12.73 -16.62 16.42
CA ASP A 109 -13.32 -15.27 16.49
C ASP A 109 -12.33 -14.21 17.00
N LYS A 110 -11.10 -14.60 17.35
CA LYS A 110 -10.06 -13.70 17.85
C LYS A 110 -9.10 -13.29 16.75
N GLY A 111 -8.69 -12.02 16.77
CA GLY A 111 -7.61 -11.50 15.94
C GLY A 111 -6.26 -11.83 16.57
N LEU A 112 -5.30 -12.25 15.76
CA LEU A 112 -3.92 -12.46 16.18
C LEU A 112 -2.99 -11.51 15.43
N HIS A 113 -2.05 -10.90 16.16
CA HIS A 113 -0.93 -10.18 15.55
C HIS A 113 0.05 -11.20 14.94
N PRO A 114 0.68 -10.95 13.78
CA PRO A 114 1.59 -11.91 13.14
C PRO A 114 2.74 -12.40 14.04
N GLY A 115 3.24 -11.55 14.95
CA GLY A 115 4.25 -11.92 15.94
C GLY A 115 3.77 -12.84 17.08
N MET A 116 2.47 -13.16 17.12
CA MET A 116 1.82 -14.03 18.11
C MET A 116 1.27 -15.34 17.49
N VAL A 117 1.41 -15.51 16.17
CA VAL A 117 1.02 -16.74 15.45
C VAL A 117 2.08 -17.82 15.59
#